data_AF-A0A497NXV2-F1
#
_entry.id   AF-A0A497NXV2-F1
#
_cell.length_a   1.000
_cell.length_b   1.000
_cell.length_c   1.000
_cell.angle_alpha   90.00
_cell.angle_beta   90.00
_cell.angle_gamma   90.00
#
_symmetry.space_group_name_H-M   'P 1'
#
loop_
_entity.id
_entity.type
_entity.pdbx_description
1 polymer ?
#
loop_
_entity_poly.entity_id
_entity_poly.type
_entity_poly.pdbx_seq_one_letter_code
_entity_poly.pdbx_strand_id
1 'polypeptide(L)'
;MSLEELSRFLGDERCRLLVYRLKRLISALKRCDRLINPSVEYDVNRGLDEYEVSNILKRYYSWRRHQIGDALNRIVERVLLVADCLSQASPVVLEEAGLTKGLQEAYRAILTLTEKTSESLVSLCDSARYPDEVMKASADLQTSWNTLKTTVRHLIIAPLKASIAEEARKQLIAKIKYGERSPWRRFV
;
A
#
# COMPACT_ATOMS: atom_id res chain seq x y z
N MET A 1 -0.52 -18.46 -2.78
CA MET A 1 -1.64 -18.39 -1.83
C MET A 1 -2.13 -16.96 -1.69
N SER A 2 -3.42 -16.73 -1.93
CA SER A 2 -4.06 -15.43 -1.76
C SER A 2 -4.30 -15.13 -0.28
N LEU A 3 -4.43 -13.85 0.10
CA LEU A 3 -4.81 -13.48 1.47
C LEU A 3 -6.19 -14.02 1.86
N GLU A 4 -7.07 -14.26 0.89
CA GLU A 4 -8.40 -14.86 1.10
C GLU A 4 -8.30 -16.33 1.48
N GLU A 5 -7.50 -17.10 0.74
CA GLU A 5 -7.21 -18.49 1.10
C GLU A 5 -6.62 -18.59 2.50
N LEU A 6 -5.64 -17.73 2.81
CA LEU A 6 -5.00 -17.70 4.13
C LEU A 6 -6.00 -17.42 5.26
N SER A 7 -6.95 -16.48 5.06
CA SER A 7 -7.92 -16.11 6.08
C SER A 7 -8.80 -17.28 6.56
N ARG A 8 -9.07 -18.27 5.69
CA ARG A 8 -9.89 -19.45 6.02
C ARG A 8 -9.21 -20.36 7.05
N PHE A 9 -7.89 -20.31 7.11
CA PHE A 9 -7.10 -21.13 8.02
C PHE A 9 -6.82 -20.44 9.35
N LEU A 10 -7.07 -19.12 9.46
CA LEU A 10 -6.90 -18.34 10.67
C LEU A 10 -8.12 -18.49 11.59
N GLY A 11 -7.88 -19.00 12.79
CA GLY A 11 -8.87 -19.16 13.86
C GLY A 11 -9.09 -17.88 14.68
N ASP A 12 -8.08 -17.00 14.76
CA ASP A 12 -8.13 -15.76 15.54
C ASP A 12 -8.75 -14.61 14.73
N GLU A 13 -9.76 -13.95 15.33
CA GLU A 13 -10.47 -12.81 14.75
C GLU A 13 -9.55 -11.59 14.54
N ARG A 14 -8.54 -11.40 15.40
CA ARG A 14 -7.54 -10.33 15.26
C ARG A 14 -6.69 -10.53 14.01
N CYS A 15 -6.27 -11.77 13.75
CA CYS A 15 -5.52 -12.11 12.54
C CYS A 15 -6.38 -11.92 11.27
N ARG A 16 -7.68 -12.24 11.33
CA ARG A 16 -8.61 -11.97 10.22
C ARG A 16 -8.82 -10.48 9.97
N LEU A 17 -8.93 -9.67 11.03
CA LEU A 17 -9.02 -8.22 10.93
C LEU A 17 -7.75 -7.63 10.29
N LEU A 18 -6.58 -8.12 10.69
CA LEU A 18 -5.30 -7.73 10.08
C LEU A 18 -5.28 -8.07 8.58
N VAL A 19 -5.71 -9.28 8.19
CA VAL A 19 -5.84 -9.67 6.78
C VAL A 19 -6.79 -8.73 6.02
N TYR A 20 -7.94 -8.42 6.60
CA TYR A 20 -8.92 -7.51 5.99
C TYR A 20 -8.31 -6.11 5.76
N ARG A 21 -7.67 -5.54 6.77
CA ARG A 21 -7.02 -4.22 6.68
C ARG A 21 -5.87 -4.22 5.67
N LEU A 22 -5.08 -5.29 5.64
CA LEU A 22 -3.98 -5.48 4.68
C LEU A 22 -4.49 -5.57 3.23
N LYS A 23 -5.59 -6.29 2.99
CA LYS A 23 -6.25 -6.32 1.67
C LYS A 23 -6.72 -4.93 1.25
N ARG A 24 -7.31 -4.16 2.15
CA ARG A 24 -7.75 -2.79 1.87
C ARG A 24 -6.58 -1.87 1.53
N LEU A 25 -5.43 -2.01 2.20
CA LEU A 25 -4.20 -1.30 1.85
C LEU A 25 -3.69 -1.66 0.45
N ILE A 26 -3.63 -2.96 0.11
CA ILE A 26 -3.25 -3.42 -1.24
C ILE A 26 -4.18 -2.83 -2.30
N SER A 27 -5.49 -2.82 -2.05
CA SER A 27 -6.47 -2.23 -2.96
C SER A 27 -6.32 -0.72 -3.10
N ALA A 28 -5.98 -0.01 -2.01
CA ALA A 28 -5.69 1.43 -2.04
C ALA A 28 -4.47 1.72 -2.93
N LEU A 29 -3.38 0.96 -2.77
CA LEU A 29 -2.20 1.06 -3.63
C LEU A 29 -2.54 0.81 -5.10
N LYS A 30 -3.31 -0.25 -5.41
CA LYS A 30 -3.73 -0.55 -6.79
C LYS A 30 -4.59 0.57 -7.39
N ARG A 31 -5.46 1.18 -6.60
CA ARG A 31 -6.30 2.29 -7.06
C ARG A 31 -5.45 3.52 -7.39
N CYS A 32 -4.54 3.90 -6.49
CA CYS A 32 -3.64 5.01 -6.72
C CYS A 32 -2.73 4.75 -7.93
N ASP A 33 -2.24 3.51 -8.09
CA ASP A 33 -1.42 3.10 -9.23
C ASP A 33 -2.13 3.31 -10.58
N ARG A 34 -3.42 2.99 -10.68
CA ARG A 34 -4.22 3.20 -11.90
C ARG A 34 -4.49 4.67 -12.20
N LEU A 35 -4.47 5.53 -11.17
CA LEU A 35 -4.67 6.98 -11.33
C LEU A 35 -3.36 7.69 -11.69
N ILE A 36 -2.22 7.18 -11.24
CA ILE A 36 -0.91 7.76 -11.57
C ILE A 36 -0.38 7.17 -12.89
N ASN A 37 -0.65 5.90 -13.16
CA ASN A 37 -0.26 5.20 -14.38
C ASN A 37 -1.52 4.77 -15.16
N PRO A 38 -2.22 5.71 -15.83
CA PRO A 38 -3.35 5.35 -16.67
C PRO A 38 -2.91 4.45 -17.83
N SER A 39 -3.71 3.43 -18.13
CA SER A 39 -3.55 2.64 -19.34
C SER A 39 -3.95 3.47 -20.55
N VAL A 40 -3.10 3.53 -21.57
CA VAL A 40 -3.46 4.09 -22.87
C VAL A 40 -4.09 2.95 -23.67
N GLU A 41 -5.40 3.01 -23.87
CA GLU A 41 -6.18 1.93 -24.52
C GLU A 41 -6.20 2.05 -26.05
N TYR A 42 -5.61 3.11 -26.62
CA TYR A 42 -5.64 3.38 -28.05
C TYR A 42 -4.23 3.29 -28.64
N ASP A 43 -4.09 2.49 -29.71
CA ASP A 43 -2.95 2.60 -30.61
C ASP A 43 -3.02 3.96 -31.29
N VAL A 44 -2.16 4.87 -30.87
CA VAL A 44 -2.00 6.14 -31.56
C VAL A 44 -1.28 5.83 -32.88
N ASN A 45 -2.01 5.88 -33.99
CA ASN A 45 -1.50 5.60 -35.34
C ASN A 45 -0.37 6.55 -35.82
N ARG A 46 0.08 7.48 -34.98
CA ARG A 46 1.26 8.33 -35.19
C ARG A 46 1.98 8.58 -33.87
N GLY A 47 3.28 8.79 -33.92
CA GLY A 47 4.04 9.29 -32.77
C GLY A 47 3.54 10.67 -32.34
N LEU A 48 3.37 10.85 -31.04
CA LEU A 48 3.09 12.16 -30.44
C LEU A 48 4.42 12.90 -30.24
N ASP A 49 4.43 14.20 -30.49
CA ASP A 49 5.57 15.03 -30.12
C ASP A 49 5.56 15.36 -28.61
N GLU A 50 6.68 15.88 -28.10
CA GLU A 50 6.83 16.19 -26.67
C GLU A 50 5.79 17.22 -26.19
N TYR A 51 5.44 18.18 -27.04
CA TYR A 51 4.47 19.22 -26.71
C TYR A 51 3.07 18.62 -26.55
N GLU A 52 2.65 17.76 -27.47
CA GLU A 52 1.39 17.01 -27.42
C GLU A 52 1.33 16.13 -26.17
N VAL A 53 2.38 15.36 -25.88
CA VAL A 53 2.46 14.51 -24.68
C VAL A 53 2.37 15.34 -23.41
N SER A 54 3.12 16.44 -23.31
CA SER A 54 3.10 17.30 -22.12
C SER A 54 1.70 17.87 -21.86
N ASN A 55 1.00 18.31 -22.90
CA ASN A 55 -0.35 18.85 -22.75
C ASN A 55 -1.35 17.78 -22.28
N ILE A 56 -1.23 16.56 -22.81
CA ILE A 56 -2.07 15.42 -22.40
C ILE A 56 -1.82 15.09 -20.93
N LEU A 57 -0.55 14.96 -20.52
CA LEU A 57 -0.18 14.65 -19.15
C LEU A 57 -0.69 15.73 -18.19
N LYS A 58 -0.37 16.99 -18.46
CA LYS A 58 -0.79 18.11 -17.60
C LYS A 58 -2.31 18.14 -17.46
N ARG A 59 -3.04 18.04 -18.57
CA ARG A 59 -4.51 18.01 -18.55
C ARG A 59 -5.05 16.82 -17.75
N TYR A 60 -4.48 15.64 -17.94
CA TYR A 60 -4.89 14.43 -17.23
C TYR A 60 -4.70 14.60 -15.71
N TYR A 61 -3.50 14.97 -15.27
CA TYR A 61 -3.18 15.08 -13.85
C TYR A 61 -3.93 16.24 -13.19
N SER A 62 -4.10 17.38 -13.86
CA SER A 62 -4.95 18.47 -13.35
C SER A 62 -6.40 18.01 -13.18
N TRP A 63 -6.95 17.25 -14.13
CA TRP A 63 -8.33 16.73 -14.03
C TRP A 63 -8.49 15.67 -12.94
N ARG A 64 -7.47 14.83 -12.72
CA ARG A 64 -7.49 13.73 -11.73
C ARG A 64 -6.91 14.13 -10.37
N ARG A 65 -6.45 15.38 -10.20
CA ARG A 65 -5.73 15.86 -9.01
C ARG A 65 -6.39 15.44 -7.69
N HIS A 66 -7.66 15.78 -7.51
CA HIS A 66 -8.39 15.44 -6.27
C HIS A 66 -8.47 13.93 -6.05
N GLN A 67 -8.68 13.15 -7.09
CA GLN A 67 -8.78 11.69 -6.98
C GLN A 67 -7.44 11.06 -6.62
N ILE A 68 -6.33 11.59 -7.14
CA ILE A 68 -4.98 11.15 -6.80
C ILE A 68 -4.66 11.52 -5.35
N GLY A 69 -4.93 12.78 -4.94
CA GLY A 69 -4.77 13.23 -3.56
C GLY A 69 -5.56 12.39 -2.56
N ASP A 70 -6.84 12.13 -2.84
CA ASP A 70 -7.66 11.24 -2.02
C ASP A 70 -7.11 9.80 -1.97
N ALA A 71 -6.57 9.30 -3.08
CA ALA A 71 -5.98 7.96 -3.12
C ALA A 71 -4.69 7.88 -2.30
N LEU A 72 -3.86 8.93 -2.31
CA LEU A 72 -2.66 9.06 -1.47
C LEU A 72 -3.03 9.10 0.02
N ASN A 73 -4.00 9.94 0.41
CA ASN A 73 -4.48 10.01 1.80
C ASN A 73 -5.02 8.67 2.30
N ARG A 74 -5.79 7.98 1.46
CA ARG A 74 -6.29 6.63 1.78
C ARG A 74 -5.16 5.63 2.03
N ILE A 75 -3.99 5.75 1.42
CA ILE A 75 -2.87 4.85 1.71
C ILE A 75 -2.42 5.05 3.15
N VAL A 76 -2.21 6.30 3.58
CA VAL A 76 -1.79 6.65 4.95
C VAL A 76 -2.82 6.17 5.97
N GLU A 77 -4.11 6.43 5.74
CA GLU A 77 -5.21 5.92 6.59
C GLU A 77 -5.19 4.40 6.71
N ARG A 78 -4.96 3.67 5.61
CA ARG A 78 -4.93 2.20 5.64
C ARG A 78 -3.70 1.66 6.36
N VAL A 79 -2.56 2.35 6.25
CA VAL A 79 -1.35 2.02 7.02
C VAL A 79 -1.59 2.22 8.51
N LEU A 80 -2.23 3.33 8.92
CA LEU A 80 -2.63 3.55 10.31
C LEU A 80 -3.50 2.43 10.85
N LEU A 81 -4.50 1.99 10.09
CA LEU A 81 -5.36 0.88 10.50
C LEU A 81 -4.55 -0.43 10.61
N VAL A 82 -3.57 -0.68 9.73
CA VAL A 82 -2.70 -1.86 9.89
C VAL A 82 -1.87 -1.74 11.16
N ALA A 83 -1.28 -0.58 11.43
CA ALA A 83 -0.49 -0.33 12.64
C ALA A 83 -1.32 -0.47 13.92
N ASP A 84 -2.56 0.04 13.95
CA ASP A 84 -3.51 -0.09 15.06
C ASP A 84 -3.81 -1.56 15.40
N CYS A 85 -3.90 -2.44 14.40
CA CYS A 85 -4.04 -3.87 14.66
C CYS A 85 -2.81 -4.47 15.34
N LEU A 86 -1.63 -4.00 14.97
CA LEU A 86 -0.36 -4.53 15.48
C LEU A 86 -0.06 -4.00 16.89
N SER A 87 -0.47 -2.77 17.20
CA SER A 87 -0.32 -2.19 18.54
C SER A 87 -1.22 -2.83 19.60
N GLN A 88 -2.23 -3.60 19.19
CA GLN A 88 -3.07 -4.39 20.09
C GLN A 88 -2.43 -5.73 20.51
N ALA A 89 -1.20 -6.02 20.05
CA ALA A 89 -0.43 -7.16 20.52
C ALA A 89 -0.05 -7.02 22.00
N SER A 90 0.30 -8.14 22.64
CA SER A 90 0.79 -8.14 24.03
C SER A 90 2.02 -7.22 24.18
N PRO A 91 2.16 -6.45 25.29
CA PRO A 91 3.32 -5.59 25.52
C PRO A 91 4.67 -6.29 25.35
N VAL A 92 4.77 -7.55 25.79
CA VAL A 92 5.97 -8.38 25.64
C VAL A 92 6.30 -8.61 24.16
N VAL A 93 5.29 -8.86 23.34
CA VAL A 93 5.46 -9.05 21.88
C VAL A 93 5.87 -7.73 21.22
N LEU A 94 5.33 -6.60 21.68
CA LEU A 94 5.68 -5.28 21.17
C LEU A 94 7.15 -4.94 21.40
N GLU A 95 7.67 -5.27 22.59
CA GLU A 95 9.04 -5.02 23.00
C GLU A 95 10.03 -5.99 22.32
N GLU A 96 9.80 -7.29 22.43
CA GLU A 96 10.69 -8.33 21.86
C GLU A 96 10.80 -8.26 20.34
N ALA A 97 9.70 -7.93 19.65
CA ALA A 97 9.71 -7.78 18.20
C ALA A 97 10.10 -6.38 17.73
N GLY A 98 10.38 -5.43 18.64
CA GLY A 98 10.66 -4.03 18.31
C GLY A 98 9.55 -3.35 17.50
N LEU A 99 8.31 -3.84 17.62
CA LEU A 99 7.17 -3.50 16.76
C LEU A 99 6.83 -2.01 16.85
N THR A 100 6.86 -1.43 18.06
CA THR A 100 6.49 -0.02 18.26
C THR A 100 7.43 0.91 17.51
N LYS A 101 8.74 0.70 17.63
CA LYS A 101 9.75 1.53 16.96
C LYS A 101 9.71 1.32 15.44
N GLY A 102 9.67 0.06 14.99
CA GLY A 102 9.62 -0.27 13.57
C GLY A 102 8.36 0.25 12.87
N LEU A 103 7.20 0.20 13.52
CA LEU A 103 5.95 0.75 12.97
C LEU A 103 5.96 2.26 12.92
N GLN A 104 6.51 2.94 13.93
CA GLN A 104 6.68 4.39 13.91
C GLN A 104 7.61 4.85 12.79
N GLU A 105 8.75 4.18 12.61
CA GLU A 105 9.71 4.48 11.53
C GLU A 105 9.08 4.23 10.15
N ALA A 106 8.40 3.09 9.97
CA ALA A 106 7.70 2.79 8.72
C ALA A 106 6.58 3.79 8.43
N TYR A 107 5.79 4.17 9.44
CA TYR A 107 4.74 5.15 9.29
C TYR A 107 5.28 6.52 8.88
N ARG A 108 6.32 7.01 9.57
CA ARG A 108 6.99 8.28 9.22
C ARG A 108 7.53 8.26 7.80
N ALA A 109 8.23 7.19 7.41
CA ALA A 109 8.77 7.06 6.06
C ALA A 109 7.65 7.09 4.99
N ILE A 110 6.54 6.40 5.23
CA ILE A 110 5.39 6.37 4.33
C ILE A 110 4.71 7.76 4.25
N LEU A 111 4.55 8.45 5.38
CA LEU A 111 3.97 9.79 5.43
C LEU A 111 4.81 10.78 4.60
N THR A 112 6.11 10.84 4.86
CA THR A 112 7.04 11.72 4.12
C THR A 112 7.05 11.42 2.62
N LEU A 113 7.03 10.15 2.22
CA LEU A 113 6.95 9.78 0.80
C LEU A 113 5.59 10.13 0.17
N THR A 114 4.51 10.08 0.95
CA THR A 114 3.19 10.50 0.50
C THR A 114 3.13 12.01 0.28
N GLU A 115 3.68 12.80 1.21
CA GLU A 115 3.82 14.25 1.09
C GLU A 115 4.65 14.61 -0.15
N LYS A 116 5.82 14.00 -0.33
CA LYS A 116 6.67 14.20 -1.52
C LYS A 116 5.95 13.87 -2.83
N THR A 117 5.16 12.80 -2.84
CA THR A 117 4.37 12.41 -4.03
C THR A 117 3.26 13.44 -4.30
N SER A 118 2.63 13.95 -3.25
CA SER A 118 1.62 15.01 -3.35
C SER A 118 2.23 16.34 -3.84
N GLU A 119 3.41 16.72 -3.33
CA GLU A 119 4.15 17.90 -3.80
C GLU A 119 4.51 17.79 -5.28
N SER A 120 4.93 16.60 -5.74
CA SER A 120 5.23 16.34 -7.15
C SER A 120 3.97 16.51 -8.03
N LEU A 121 2.81 16.04 -7.54
CA LEU A 121 1.52 16.24 -8.22
C LEU A 121 1.15 17.73 -8.30
N VAL A 122 1.34 18.48 -7.22
CA VAL A 122 1.10 19.94 -7.18
C VAL A 122 2.01 20.66 -8.16
N SER A 123 3.31 20.35 -8.16
CA SER A 123 4.28 20.92 -9.09
C SER A 123 3.86 20.70 -10.56
N LEU A 124 3.44 19.48 -10.90
CA LEU A 124 2.96 19.12 -12.24
C LEU A 124 1.69 19.88 -12.64
N CYS A 125 0.76 20.07 -11.72
CA CYS A 125 -0.52 20.74 -12.00
C CYS A 125 -0.40 22.25 -12.04
N ASP A 126 0.34 22.84 -11.09
CA ASP A 126 0.26 24.27 -10.76
C ASP A 126 1.53 25.04 -11.18
N SER A 127 2.70 24.38 -11.18
CA SER A 127 4.00 25.06 -11.35
C SER A 127 4.60 24.88 -12.74
N ALA A 128 4.55 23.67 -13.31
CA ALA A 128 5.13 23.37 -14.61
C ALA A 128 4.38 24.10 -15.74
N ARG A 129 5.06 24.95 -16.51
CA ARG A 129 4.47 25.78 -17.58
C ARG A 129 4.89 25.32 -18.96
N TYR A 130 6.16 24.90 -19.09
CA TYR A 130 6.74 24.49 -20.37
C TYR A 130 6.71 22.95 -20.53
N PRO A 131 6.77 22.44 -21.77
CA PRO A 131 6.69 21.00 -22.04
C PRO A 131 7.73 20.18 -21.26
N ASP A 132 8.98 20.62 -21.25
CA ASP A 132 10.10 19.99 -20.56
C ASP A 132 9.90 19.96 -19.04
N GLU A 133 9.39 21.05 -18.45
CA GLU A 133 9.03 21.12 -17.04
C GLU A 133 7.91 20.12 -16.68
N VAL A 134 6.91 20.00 -17.54
CA VAL A 134 5.78 19.06 -17.36
C VAL A 134 6.27 17.62 -17.46
N MET A 135 7.12 17.32 -18.45
CA MET A 135 7.71 15.99 -18.61
C MET A 135 8.55 15.62 -17.39
N LYS A 136 9.38 16.54 -16.90
CA LYS A 136 10.17 16.36 -15.69
C LYS A 136 9.29 16.14 -14.45
N ALA A 137 8.31 17.01 -14.22
CA ALA A 137 7.41 16.88 -13.06
C ALA A 137 6.57 15.59 -13.11
N SER A 138 6.19 15.12 -14.30
CA SER A 138 5.54 13.82 -14.48
C SER A 138 6.47 12.66 -14.12
N ALA A 139 7.73 12.72 -14.54
CA ALA A 139 8.74 11.72 -14.18
C ALA A 139 9.03 11.71 -12.67
N ASP A 140 9.09 12.89 -12.04
CA ASP A 140 9.28 13.04 -10.58
C ASP A 140 8.09 12.46 -9.80
N LEU A 141 6.86 12.68 -10.28
CA LEU A 141 5.64 12.09 -9.72
C LEU A 141 5.67 10.56 -9.82
N GLN A 142 6.01 10.00 -10.98
CA GLN A 142 6.13 8.56 -11.17
C GLN A 142 7.22 7.95 -10.29
N THR A 143 8.36 8.61 -10.19
CA THR A 143 9.47 8.17 -9.33
C THR A 143 9.06 8.16 -7.87
N SER A 144 8.49 9.26 -7.37
CA SER A 144 8.02 9.37 -5.98
C SER A 144 6.94 8.34 -5.66
N TRP A 145 5.99 8.13 -6.58
CA TRP A 145 4.97 7.09 -6.45
C TRP A 145 5.57 5.68 -6.39
N ASN A 146 6.50 5.36 -7.28
CA ASN A 146 7.15 4.04 -7.31
C ASN A 146 7.95 3.79 -6.04
N THR A 147 8.65 4.80 -5.51
CA THR A 147 9.32 4.73 -4.22
C THR A 147 8.32 4.48 -3.09
N LEU A 148 7.24 5.26 -2.98
CA LEU A 148 6.18 5.06 -1.97
C LEU A 148 5.59 3.65 -2.04
N LYS A 149 5.16 3.22 -3.23
CA LYS A 149 4.57 1.90 -3.47
C LYS A 149 5.51 0.77 -3.06
N THR A 150 6.79 0.90 -3.37
CA THR A 150 7.84 -0.07 -3.02
C THR A 150 8.07 -0.08 -1.51
N THR A 151 8.19 1.07 -0.87
CA THR A 151 8.35 1.20 0.58
C THR A 151 7.19 0.57 1.35
N VAL A 152 5.93 0.89 1.00
CA VAL A 152 4.75 0.28 1.65
C VAL A 152 4.75 -1.24 1.45
N ARG A 153 5.16 -1.72 0.28
CA ARG A 153 5.26 -3.16 0.02
C ARG A 153 6.30 -3.84 0.89
N HIS A 154 7.50 -3.27 1.01
CA HIS A 154 8.60 -3.89 1.74
C HIS A 154 8.46 -3.76 3.25
N LEU A 155 8.03 -2.61 3.75
CA LEU A 155 7.96 -2.36 5.20
C LEU A 155 6.71 -2.97 5.85
N ILE A 156 5.59 -3.03 5.11
CA ILE A 156 4.30 -3.44 5.67
C ILE A 156 3.79 -4.72 5.01
N ILE A 157 3.60 -4.72 3.68
CA ILE A 157 2.81 -5.77 3.03
C ILE A 157 3.53 -7.12 2.99
N ALA A 158 4.75 -7.17 2.50
CA ALA A 158 5.54 -8.38 2.37
C ALA A 158 5.78 -9.08 3.72
N PRO A 159 6.28 -8.40 4.78
CA PRO A 159 6.53 -9.04 6.06
C PRO A 159 5.24 -9.55 6.70
N LEU A 160 4.16 -8.74 6.72
CA LEU A 160 2.89 -9.18 7.29
C LEU A 160 2.27 -10.34 6.52
N LYS A 161 2.36 -10.34 5.20
CA LYS A 161 1.88 -11.45 4.39
C LYS A 161 2.64 -12.75 4.69
N ALA A 162 3.96 -12.66 4.89
CA ALA A 162 4.78 -13.80 5.29
C ALA A 162 4.38 -14.33 6.67
N SER A 163 4.23 -13.44 7.66
CA SER A 163 3.80 -13.82 9.02
C SER A 163 2.40 -14.43 9.04
N ILE A 164 1.45 -13.88 8.28
CA ILE A 164 0.10 -14.45 8.15
C ILE A 164 0.14 -15.84 7.50
N ALA A 165 0.99 -16.02 6.48
CA ALA A 165 1.13 -17.32 5.82
C ALA A 165 1.72 -18.38 6.76
N GLU A 166 2.70 -18.00 7.57
CA GLU A 166 3.30 -18.86 8.56
C GLU A 166 2.30 -19.24 9.67
N GLU A 167 1.49 -18.29 10.14
CA GLU A 167 0.45 -18.56 11.13
C GLU A 167 -0.64 -19.50 10.59
N ALA A 168 -1.12 -19.25 9.37
CA ALA A 168 -2.05 -20.16 8.71
C ALA A 168 -1.47 -21.58 8.56
N ARG A 169 -0.18 -21.70 8.24
CA ARG A 169 0.53 -22.99 8.15
C ARG A 169 0.56 -23.70 9.50
N LYS A 170 0.90 -23.01 10.59
CA LYS A 170 0.91 -23.56 11.96
C LYS A 170 -0.46 -24.09 12.36
N GLN A 171 -1.52 -23.32 12.09
CA GLN A 171 -2.89 -23.73 12.41
C GLN A 171 -3.36 -24.93 11.58
N LEU A 172 -2.97 -24.99 10.30
CA LEU A 172 -3.24 -26.15 9.45
C LEU A 172 -2.54 -27.42 9.98
N ILE A 173 -1.26 -27.33 10.32
CA ILE A 173 -0.50 -28.45 10.91
C ILE A 173 -1.13 -28.90 12.22
N ALA A 174 -1.56 -27.98 13.08
CA ALA A 174 -2.23 -28.30 14.33
C ALA A 174 -3.56 -29.05 14.09
N LYS A 175 -4.36 -28.63 13.11
CA LYS A 175 -5.58 -29.34 12.72
C LYS A 175 -5.31 -30.76 12.22
N ILE A 176 -4.24 -30.94 11.42
CA ILE A 176 -3.84 -32.28 10.93
C ILE A 176 -3.37 -33.17 12.08
N LYS A 177 -2.54 -32.63 12.99
CA LYS A 177 -1.91 -33.38 14.08
C LYS A 177 -2.87 -33.75 15.21
N TYR A 178 -3.86 -32.91 15.50
CA TYR A 178 -4.72 -33.05 16.68
C TYR A 178 -6.23 -33.17 16.37
N GLY A 179 -6.63 -33.13 15.10
CA GLY A 179 -8.05 -33.08 14.69
C GLY A 179 -8.74 -31.75 15.09
N GLU A 180 -10.08 -31.70 15.10
CA GLU A 180 -10.83 -30.51 15.58
C GLU A 180 -10.62 -30.21 17.07
N ARG A 181 -10.06 -31.17 17.82
CA ARG A 181 -9.68 -31.03 19.24
C ARG A 181 -8.27 -30.45 19.36
N SER A 182 -8.10 -29.20 18.93
CA SER A 182 -6.86 -28.46 19.19
C SER A 182 -6.70 -28.19 20.70
N PRO A 183 -5.53 -28.48 21.32
CA PRO A 183 -5.27 -28.22 22.74
C PRO A 183 -5.31 -26.72 23.10
N TRP A 184 -5.17 -25.85 22.10
CA TRP A 184 -5.06 -24.40 22.27
C TRP A 184 -6.39 -23.69 22.54
N ARG A 185 -7.52 -24.41 22.57
CA ARG A 185 -8.83 -23.85 22.97
C ARG A 185 -9.04 -23.78 24.49
N ARG A 186 -8.08 -24.21 25.31
CA ARG A 186 -8.24 -24.28 26.78
C ARG A 186 -7.63 -23.13 27.59
N PHE A 187 -7.13 -22.08 26.95
CA PHE A 187 -6.66 -20.89 27.67
C PHE A 187 -7.43 -19.66 27.20
N VAL A 188 -8.66 -19.55 27.69
CA VAL A 188 -9.39 -18.29 27.89
C VAL A 188 -9.69 -18.19 29.37
#